data_AF-A0A7C1JK76-F1
#
_entry.id   AF-A0A7C1JK76-F1
#
_cell.length_a   1.000
_cell.length_b   1.000
_cell.length_c   1.000
_cell.angle_alpha   90.00
_cell.angle_beta   90.00
_cell.angle_gamma   90.00
#
_symmetry.space_group_name_H-M   'P 1'
#
loop_
_entity.id
_entity.type
_entity.pdbx_description
1 polymer ?
#
loop_
_entity_poly.entity_id
_entity_poly.type
_entity_poly.pdbx_seq_one_letter_code
_entity_poly.pdbx_strand_id
1 'polypeptide(L)' 'MNILVIGGSGFIGTALIRELLTLGYYVRNFDKNPSVDFSELSTIADVRDKDALICLQGS' A
#
# COMPACT_ATOMS: atom_id res chain seq x y z
N MET A 1 -10.75 -2.99 -10.08
CA MET A 1 -10.86 -2.19 -8.84
C MET A 1 -9.44 -1.92 -8.35
N ASN A 2 -9.12 -0.68 -7.99
CA ASN A 2 -7.80 -0.30 -7.45
C ASN A 2 -7.89 -0.27 -5.92
N ILE A 3 -6.99 -0.98 -5.24
CA ILE A 3 -6.99 -1.09 -3.78
C ILE A 3 -5.75 -0.40 -3.22
N LEU A 4 -5.97 0.54 -2.30
CA LEU A 4 -4.91 1.14 -1.50
C LEU A 4 -4.84 0.42 -0.15
N VAL A 5 -3.71 -0.22 0.14
CA VAL A 5 -3.43 -0.86 1.43
C VAL A 5 -2.57 0.08 2.26
N ILE A 6 -2.99 0.38 3.49
CA ILE A 6 -2.21 1.16 4.45
C ILE A 6 -1.59 0.19 5.46
N GLY A 7 -0.31 0.36 5.77
CA GLY A 7 0.39 -0.55 6.69
C GLY A 7 0.80 -1.87 6.03
N GLY A 8 0.92 -1.88 4.69
CA GLY A 8 1.21 -3.08 3.89
C GLY A 8 2.63 -3.61 4.03
N SER A 9 3.54 -2.88 4.70
CA SER A 9 4.91 -3.34 4.95
C SER A 9 5.03 -4.21 6.20
N GLY A 10 3.96 -4.34 7.00
CA GLY A 10 3.91 -5.20 8.18
C GLY A 10 3.46 -6.64 7.88
N PHE A 11 3.55 -7.53 8.87
CA PHE A 11 3.25 -8.97 8.71
C PHE A 11 1.88 -9.26 8.04
N ILE A 12 0.80 -8.69 8.59
CA ILE A 12 -0.57 -8.90 8.06
C ILE A 12 -0.75 -8.18 6.72
N GLY A 13 -0.22 -6.95 6.61
CA GLY A 13 -0.34 -6.13 5.41
C GLY A 13 0.31 -6.78 4.19
N THR A 14 1.49 -7.36 4.38
CA THR A 14 2.20 -8.12 3.35
C THR A 14 1.39 -9.34 2.89
N ALA A 15 0.80 -10.09 3.82
CA ALA A 15 -0.03 -11.24 3.48
C ALA A 15 -1.28 -10.83 2.69
N LEU A 16 -1.93 -9.74 3.10
CA LEU A 16 -3.09 -9.19 2.41
C LEU A 16 -2.75 -8.74 0.98
N ILE A 17 -1.66 -7.99 0.79
CA ILE A 17 -1.23 -7.56 -0.56
C ILE A 17 -1.01 -8.77 -1.46
N ARG A 18 -0.36 -9.82 -0.95
CA ARG A 18 -0.10 -11.05 -1.70
C ARG A 18 -1.39 -11.72 -2.18
N GLU A 19 -2.40 -11.80 -1.31
CA GLU A 19 -3.69 -12.39 -1.64
C GLU A 19 -4.45 -11.52 -2.66
N LEU A 20 -4.48 -10.20 -2.48
CA LEU A 20 -5.12 -9.28 -3.41
C LEU A 20 -4.49 -9.33 -4.82
N LEU A 21 -3.16 -9.40 -4.90
CA LEU A 21 -2.46 -9.58 -6.17
C LEU A 21 -2.81 -10.93 -6.82
N THR A 22 -2.90 -12.00 -6.02
CA THR A 22 -3.27 -13.35 -6.51
C THR A 22 -4.69 -13.38 -7.08
N LEU A 23 -5.60 -12.58 -6.50
CA LEU A 23 -6.96 -12.39 -6.99
C LEU A 23 -7.06 -11.47 -8.21
N GLY A 24 -5.94 -10.93 -8.70
CA GLY A 24 -5.88 -10.08 -9.89
C GLY A 24 -6.26 -8.62 -9.65
N TYR A 25 -6.25 -8.14 -8.40
CA TYR A 25 -6.47 -6.73 -8.11
C TYR A 25 -5.21 -5.90 -8.38
N TYR A 26 -5.41 -4.65 -8.77
CA TYR A 26 -4.36 -3.65 -8.78
C TYR A 26 -4.21 -3.09 -7.36
N VAL A 27 -3.02 -3.23 -6.79
CA VAL A 27 -2.74 -2.87 -5.40
C VAL A 27 -1.65 -1.80 -5.34
N ARG A 28 -1.90 -0.76 -4.54
CA ARG A 28 -0.89 0.19 -4.08
C ARG A 28 -0.72 0.03 -2.56
N ASN A 29 0.51 0.11 -2.08
CA ASN A 29 0.81 0.13 -0.65
C ASN A 29 1.19 1.55 -0.22
N PHE A 30 0.74 1.95 0.97
CA PHE A 30 1.10 3.19 1.63
C PHE A 30 1.56 2.87 3.05
N ASP A 31 2.83 3.11 3.33
CA ASP A 31 3.41 2.77 4.62
C ASP A 31 4.56 3.73 4.95
N LYS A 32 4.77 4.02 6.22
CA LYS A 32 5.90 4.83 6.67
C LYS A 32 7.23 4.08 6.57
N ASN A 33 7.15 2.75 6.57
CA ASN A 33 8.31 1.86 6.48
C ASN A 33 8.41 1.26 5.06
N PRO A 34 9.63 1.08 4.53
CA PRO A 34 9.82 0.41 3.26
C PRO A 34 9.30 -1.04 3.34
N SER A 35 8.60 -1.47 2.29
CA SER A 35 8.24 -2.88 2.12
C SER A 35 9.41 -3.62 1.46
N VAL A 36 9.85 -4.72 2.07
CA VAL A 36 10.89 -5.59 1.48
C VAL A 36 10.32 -6.38 0.29
N ASP A 37 9.08 -6.86 0.42
CA ASP A 37 8.45 -7.73 -0.57
C ASP A 37 7.81 -6.95 -1.74
N PHE A 38 7.43 -5.69 -1.52
CA PHE A 38 6.58 -4.92 -2.42
C PHE A 38 7.06 -3.47 -2.62
N SER A 39 8.37 -3.26 -2.73
CA SER A 39 8.98 -1.93 -2.85
C SER A 39 8.43 -1.11 -4.03
N GLU A 40 8.20 -1.74 -5.19
CA GLU A 40 7.76 -1.08 -6.42
C GLU A 40 6.31 -0.56 -6.39
N LEU A 41 5.45 -1.17 -5.57
CA LEU A 41 4.05 -0.75 -5.41
C LEU A 41 3.84 0.08 -4.13
N SER A 42 4.90 0.36 -3.38
CA SER A 42 4.86 1.07 -2.10
C SER A 42 5.19 2.55 -2.24
N THR A 43 4.32 3.41 -1.71
CA THR A 43 4.62 4.81 -1.46
C THR A 43 5.02 4.98 0.01
N ILE A 44 6.22 5.51 0.23
CA ILE A 44 6.75 5.76 1.58
C ILE A 44 6.20 7.08 2.09
N ALA A 45 5.28 7.03 3.06
CA ALA A 45 4.72 8.22 3.71
C ALA A 45 3.94 7.86 4.98
N ASP A 46 3.68 8.85 5.82
CA ASP A 46 2.96 8.67 7.08
C ASP A 46 1.45 8.84 6.88
N VAL A 47 0.63 7.92 7.40
CA VAL A 47 -0.84 7.97 7.27
C VAL A 47 -1.46 9.17 7.98
N ARG A 48 -0.72 9.76 8.92
CA ARG A 48 -1.13 10.95 9.64
C ARG A 48 -0.95 12.22 8.79
N ASP A 49 -0.20 12.14 7.68
CA ASP A 49 -0.12 13.19 6.67
C ASP A 49 -1.32 13.08 5.73
N LYS A 50 -2.32 13.94 5.97
CA LYS A 50 -3.56 13.96 5.21
C LYS A 50 -3.35 14.37 3.76
N ASP A 51 -2.40 15.27 3.49
CA ASP A 51 -2.16 15.79 2.15
C ASP A 51 -1.52 14.69 1.29
N ALA A 52 -0.57 13.95 1.87
CA ALA A 52 0.02 12.78 1.22
C ALA A 52 -1.04 11.71 0.90
N LEU A 53 -1.97 11.43 1.83
CA LEU A 53 -3.01 10.43 1.63
C LEU A 53 -4.02 10.83 0.56
N ILE A 54 -4.46 12.10 0.53
CA ILE A 54 -5.42 12.61 -0.46
C ILE A 54 -4.83 12.57 -1.87
N CYS A 55 -3.55 12.94 -2.02
CA CYS A 55 -2.84 12.90 -3.31
C CYS A 55 -2.92 11.49 -3.96
N LEU A 56 -2.83 10.43 -3.16
CA LEU A 56 -2.88 9.05 -3.64
C LEU A 56 -4.28 8.56 -4.01
N GLN A 57 -5.33 9.08 -3.38
CA GLN A 57 -6.71 8.68 -3.66
C GLN A 57 -7.27 9.33 -4.93
N GLY A 58 -6.67 10.44 -5.39
CA GLY A 58 -7.10 11.20 -6.57
C GLY A 58 -6.48 10.77 -7.91
N SER A 59 -5.55 9.81 -7.92
CA SER A 59 -4.91 9.24 -9.13
C SER A 59 -5.48 7.88 -9.51
#